data_AF-A0A1I7UH23-F1
#
_entry.id   AF-A0A1I7UH23-F1
#
_cell.length_a   1.000
_cell.length_b   1.000
_cell.length_c   1.000
_cell.angle_alpha   90.00
_cell.angle_beta   90.00
_cell.angle_gamma   90.00
#
_symmetry.space_group_name_H-M   'P 1'
#
loop_
_entity.id
_entity.type
_entity.pdbx_description
1 polymer ?
#
loop_
_entity_poly.entity_id
_entity_poly.type
_entity_poly.pdbx_seq_one_letter_code
_entity_poly.pdbx_strand_id
1 'polypeptide(L)'
;MEAISQRVYDRIRSIHEFMNESIDKMSKAVNESVPAEKADENSFLEVKKDLKNLHTLALVAFDFLSKEHDEQTTSILIDRMICSYMKASAKLCSEFQDDGIEMIGENGNEKFEDIFEKETEVVGKFVQETGELKMEEKCEKKLKEIDSRMSREVDEKESNEEKKEEESTKESIVKEDEVEKLRIEMSSLKTEMKEVADAKTRKEVQDLRMKLDQSERKIEELTKQKDERLIEQLKEEIRINNLEELRAKDALIEQLKEENRNLQKNLTVSLENSKTLGSLVEDGNRKIGEKEEMIRDLENRKNEELAGKDEKIKEWEEWSEQATERIEELEQSKKELIEAIDQCEKEIRKWERECSDEWTQRVLEITSQYHQIEDLRASFISLQKEYDKREEEMKLERAEWAEKESELIQRMEEMEEEMARLREKVPEENKMEKEGLEEESSEEIKEEGDFEAVNDGMESDDSSFDHLDDQDD
;
A
#
# COMPACT_ATOMS: atom_id res chain seq x y z
N MET A 1 16.08 -1.33 2.41
CA MET A 1 15.14 -0.46 1.66
C MET A 1 15.77 0.42 0.57
N GLU A 2 16.54 1.47 0.87
CA GLU A 2 16.86 2.59 -0.05
C GLU A 2 17.24 2.20 -1.51
N ALA A 3 18.13 1.21 -1.71
CA ALA A 3 18.52 0.74 -3.04
C ALA A 3 17.42 -0.03 -3.82
N ILE A 4 16.48 -0.67 -3.11
CA ILE A 4 15.27 -1.27 -3.69
C ILE A 4 14.32 -0.15 -4.10
N SER A 5 14.13 0.84 -3.23
CA SER A 5 13.25 1.97 -3.49
C SER A 5 13.69 2.79 -4.71
N GLN A 6 14.99 3.06 -4.83
CA GLN A 6 15.54 3.75 -6.00
C GLN A 6 15.30 2.95 -7.29
N ARG A 7 15.56 1.62 -7.27
CA ARG A 7 15.32 0.75 -8.43
C ARG A 7 13.85 0.75 -8.87
N VAL A 8 12.91 0.82 -7.93
CA VAL A 8 11.48 0.89 -8.24
C VAL A 8 11.10 2.27 -8.79
N TYR A 9 11.58 3.36 -8.20
CA TYR A 9 11.39 4.71 -8.74
C TYR A 9 11.86 4.81 -10.20
N ASP A 10 13.05 4.30 -10.49
CA ASP A 10 13.61 4.31 -11.84
C ASP A 10 12.81 3.42 -12.80
N ARG A 11 12.23 2.30 -12.33
CA ARG A 11 11.37 1.42 -13.13
C ARG A 11 10.00 2.04 -13.42
N ILE A 12 9.35 2.66 -12.44
CA ILE A 12 8.08 3.41 -12.63
C ILE A 12 8.29 4.60 -13.56
N ARG A 13 9.41 5.34 -13.41
CA ARG A 13 9.79 6.44 -14.31
C ARG A 13 10.02 5.94 -15.74
N SER A 14 10.80 4.89 -15.94
CA SER A 14 11.08 4.32 -17.26
C SER A 14 9.80 3.87 -17.98
N ILE A 15 8.86 3.25 -17.27
CA ILE A 15 7.55 2.88 -17.82
C ILE A 15 6.74 4.13 -18.19
N HIS A 16 6.74 5.17 -17.35
CA HIS A 16 6.04 6.43 -17.66
C HIS A 16 6.62 7.15 -18.88
N GLU A 17 7.94 7.22 -19.00
CA GLU A 17 8.63 7.83 -20.15
C GLU A 17 8.31 7.08 -21.44
N PHE A 18 8.39 5.75 -21.42
CA PHE A 18 8.02 4.90 -22.56
C PHE A 18 6.58 5.13 -23.01
N MET A 19 5.61 5.06 -22.10
CA MET A 19 4.18 5.20 -22.42
C MET A 19 3.83 6.61 -22.94
N ASN A 20 4.49 7.67 -22.44
CA ASN A 20 4.35 9.01 -23.02
C ASN A 20 4.91 9.09 -24.45
N GLU A 21 6.08 8.49 -24.72
CA GLU A 21 6.68 8.48 -26.05
C GLU A 21 5.81 7.71 -27.06
N SER A 22 5.16 6.63 -26.61
CA SER A 22 4.16 5.87 -27.37
C SER A 22 2.93 6.71 -27.73
N ILE A 23 2.32 7.39 -26.76
CA ILE A 23 1.19 8.30 -27.00
C ILE A 23 1.58 9.43 -27.97
N ASP A 24 2.78 10.00 -27.84
CA ASP A 24 3.26 11.06 -28.74
C ASP A 24 3.51 10.54 -30.18
N LYS A 25 3.99 9.31 -30.35
CA LYS A 25 4.13 8.65 -31.67
C LYS A 25 2.77 8.37 -32.30
N MET A 26 1.82 7.83 -31.54
CA MET A 26 0.46 7.55 -32.00
C MET A 26 -0.29 8.83 -32.36
N SER A 27 -0.21 9.87 -31.52
CA SER A 27 -0.78 11.20 -31.81
C SER A 27 -0.25 11.78 -33.12
N LYS A 28 1.06 11.70 -33.33
CA LYS A 28 1.69 12.10 -34.59
C LYS A 28 1.19 11.26 -35.77
N ALA A 29 1.05 9.95 -35.61
CA ALA A 29 0.57 9.07 -36.68
C ALA A 29 -0.91 9.32 -37.04
N VAL A 30 -1.79 9.63 -36.08
CA VAL A 30 -3.17 10.06 -36.35
C VAL A 30 -3.18 11.40 -37.07
N ASN A 31 -2.45 12.39 -36.57
CA ASN A 31 -2.37 13.74 -37.18
C ASN A 31 -1.74 13.75 -38.58
N GLU A 32 -0.89 12.77 -38.92
CA GLU A 32 -0.35 12.57 -40.28
C GLU A 32 -1.33 11.83 -41.21
N SER A 33 -2.31 11.09 -40.67
CA SER A 33 -3.20 10.19 -41.43
C SER A 33 -4.63 10.71 -41.57
N VAL A 34 -5.09 11.54 -40.64
CA VAL A 34 -6.47 12.02 -40.52
C VAL A 34 -6.52 13.54 -40.77
N PRO A 35 -7.45 14.06 -41.60
CA PRO A 35 -7.60 15.50 -41.81
C PRO A 35 -8.02 16.20 -40.51
N ALA A 36 -7.48 17.39 -40.27
CA ALA A 36 -7.55 18.12 -39.00
C ALA A 36 -8.96 18.45 -38.46
N GLU A 37 -10.03 18.27 -39.24
CA GLU A 37 -11.42 18.38 -38.77
C GLU A 37 -11.92 17.13 -38.03
N LYS A 38 -11.16 16.02 -38.05
CA LYS A 38 -11.50 14.73 -37.42
C LYS A 38 -10.53 14.28 -36.32
N ALA A 39 -9.33 14.84 -36.27
CA ALA A 39 -8.41 14.57 -35.17
C ALA A 39 -8.86 15.37 -33.94
N ASP A 40 -9.51 14.71 -32.98
CA ASP A 40 -9.87 15.36 -31.72
C ASP A 40 -8.64 15.50 -30.84
N GLU A 41 -7.89 16.60 -30.99
CA GLU A 41 -6.70 16.92 -30.19
C GLU A 41 -6.96 16.84 -28.66
N ASN A 42 -8.21 16.93 -28.21
CA ASN A 42 -8.55 16.82 -26.79
C ASN A 42 -8.37 15.40 -26.25
N SER A 43 -8.64 14.33 -27.01
CA SER A 43 -8.52 12.95 -26.51
C SER A 43 -7.07 12.60 -26.16
N PHE A 44 -6.13 13.03 -27.01
CA PHE A 44 -4.68 12.91 -26.78
C PHE A 44 -4.23 13.64 -25.51
N LEU A 45 -4.75 14.86 -25.28
CA LEU A 45 -4.47 15.65 -24.09
C LEU A 45 -5.08 15.04 -22.82
N GLU A 46 -6.25 14.41 -22.93
CA GLU A 46 -6.94 13.75 -21.82
C GLU A 46 -6.25 12.45 -21.40
N VAL A 47 -5.90 11.56 -22.34
CA VAL A 47 -5.14 10.33 -22.05
C VAL A 47 -3.77 10.65 -21.45
N LYS A 48 -3.06 11.67 -21.95
CA LYS A 48 -1.76 12.09 -21.41
C LYS A 48 -1.88 12.69 -20.01
N LYS A 49 -2.96 13.43 -19.74
CA LYS A 49 -3.31 13.95 -18.41
C LYS A 49 -3.61 12.81 -17.44
N ASP A 50 -4.34 11.78 -17.85
CA ASP A 50 -4.69 10.65 -16.99
C ASP A 50 -3.51 9.70 -16.73
N LEU A 51 -2.65 9.45 -17.72
CA LEU A 51 -1.38 8.75 -17.50
C LEU A 51 -0.49 9.51 -16.50
N LYS A 52 -0.47 10.85 -16.55
CA LYS A 52 0.27 11.70 -15.60
C LYS A 52 -0.35 11.69 -14.20
N ASN A 53 -1.69 11.68 -14.10
CA ASN A 53 -2.41 11.53 -12.82
C ASN A 53 -2.08 10.17 -12.19
N LEU A 54 -2.15 9.10 -12.97
CA LEU A 54 -1.83 7.74 -12.56
C LEU A 54 -0.37 7.60 -12.09
N HIS A 55 0.58 8.21 -12.81
CA HIS A 55 1.99 8.24 -12.42
C HIS A 55 2.20 8.99 -11.11
N THR A 56 1.58 10.17 -10.96
CA THR A 56 1.66 10.96 -9.72
C THR A 56 1.11 10.17 -8.53
N LEU A 57 -0.02 9.49 -8.70
CA LEU A 57 -0.63 8.64 -7.67
C LEU A 57 0.28 7.46 -7.30
N ALA A 58 0.91 6.80 -8.28
CA ALA A 58 1.84 5.70 -8.05
C ALA A 58 3.10 6.16 -7.28
N LEU A 59 3.65 7.33 -7.61
CA LEU A 59 4.79 7.91 -6.89
C LEU A 59 4.42 8.29 -5.44
N VAL A 60 3.25 8.90 -5.21
CA VAL A 60 2.79 9.26 -3.85
C VAL A 60 2.55 8.02 -2.99
N ALA A 61 1.90 6.99 -3.54
CA ALA A 61 1.69 5.73 -2.82
C ALA A 61 3.02 4.99 -2.55
N PHE A 62 4.00 5.11 -3.47
CA PHE A 62 5.36 4.60 -3.25
C PHE A 62 6.10 5.37 -2.15
N ASP A 63 6.01 6.70 -2.15
CA ASP A 63 6.58 7.58 -1.12
C ASP A 63 5.98 7.29 0.28
N PHE A 64 4.74 6.83 0.33
CA PHE A 64 4.08 6.38 1.57
C PHE A 64 4.66 5.04 2.04
N LEU A 65 4.58 4.00 1.19
CA LEU A 65 5.06 2.65 1.53
C LEU A 65 6.57 2.62 1.86
N SER A 66 7.39 3.39 1.16
CA SER A 66 8.84 3.42 1.38
C SER A 66 9.28 4.02 2.74
N LYS A 67 8.34 4.60 3.50
CA LYS A 67 8.56 5.13 4.85
C LYS A 67 8.12 4.16 5.96
N GLU A 68 7.44 3.06 5.63
CA GLU A 68 7.05 2.04 6.61
C GLU A 68 8.19 1.06 6.91
N HIS A 69 8.19 0.50 8.13
CA HIS A 69 9.35 -0.20 8.70
C HIS A 69 9.42 -1.72 8.42
N ASP A 70 8.40 -2.34 7.81
CA ASP A 70 8.43 -3.78 7.47
C ASP A 70 8.87 -4.01 6.02
N GLU A 71 10.14 -4.39 5.82
CA GLU A 71 10.73 -4.58 4.49
C GLU A 71 9.99 -5.65 3.64
N GLN A 72 9.40 -6.69 4.24
CA GLN A 72 8.74 -7.76 3.47
C GLN A 72 7.35 -7.35 2.97
N THR A 73 6.49 -6.85 3.86
CA THR A 73 5.15 -6.40 3.49
C THR A 73 5.22 -5.21 2.52
N THR A 74 6.15 -4.28 2.78
CA THR A 74 6.41 -3.13 1.91
C THR A 74 6.84 -3.57 0.51
N SER A 75 7.72 -4.58 0.36
CA SER A 75 8.12 -5.10 -0.96
C SER A 75 6.94 -5.68 -1.75
N ILE A 76 6.06 -6.47 -1.11
CA ILE A 76 4.90 -7.09 -1.77
C ILE A 76 3.88 -6.02 -2.19
N LEU A 77 3.64 -5.01 -1.34
CA LEU A 77 2.74 -3.90 -1.66
C LEU A 77 3.31 -3.05 -2.81
N ILE A 78 4.61 -2.79 -2.80
CA ILE A 78 5.32 -2.11 -3.89
C ILE A 78 5.16 -2.86 -5.22
N ASP A 79 5.47 -4.16 -5.28
CA ASP A 79 5.34 -4.95 -6.51
C ASP A 79 3.89 -4.94 -7.02
N ARG A 80 2.92 -5.09 -6.11
CA ARG A 80 1.49 -5.00 -6.44
C ARG A 80 1.11 -3.64 -7.02
N MET A 81 1.65 -2.53 -6.50
CA MET A 81 1.41 -1.20 -7.07
C MET A 81 2.05 -1.02 -8.44
N ILE A 82 3.25 -1.54 -8.67
CA ILE A 82 3.90 -1.51 -10.00
C ILE A 82 3.01 -2.27 -11.00
N CYS A 83 2.54 -3.48 -10.64
CA CYS A 83 1.61 -4.26 -11.46
C CYS A 83 0.28 -3.51 -11.70
N SER A 84 -0.28 -2.82 -10.70
CA SER A 84 -1.49 -2.01 -10.86
C SER A 84 -1.28 -0.80 -11.76
N TYR A 85 -0.16 -0.07 -11.60
CA TYR A 85 0.23 1.05 -12.46
C TYR A 85 0.44 0.60 -13.91
N MET A 86 1.13 -0.53 -14.11
CA MET A 86 1.32 -1.12 -15.45
C MET A 86 -0.01 -1.53 -16.08
N LYS A 87 -0.89 -2.24 -15.36
CA LYS A 87 -2.20 -2.67 -15.89
C LYS A 87 -3.11 -1.49 -16.23
N ALA A 88 -3.14 -0.44 -15.40
CA ALA A 88 -3.91 0.77 -15.68
C ALA A 88 -3.31 1.61 -16.83
N SER A 89 -1.97 1.72 -16.91
CA SER A 89 -1.30 2.40 -18.04
C SER A 89 -1.53 1.66 -19.36
N ALA A 90 -1.41 0.33 -19.36
CA ALA A 90 -1.65 -0.49 -20.54
C ALA A 90 -3.10 -0.40 -21.02
N LYS A 91 -4.06 -0.38 -20.08
CA LYS A 91 -5.48 -0.19 -20.39
C LYS A 91 -5.76 1.18 -21.01
N LEU A 92 -5.15 2.26 -20.49
CA LEU A 92 -5.23 3.59 -21.09
C LEU A 92 -4.68 3.60 -22.53
N CYS A 93 -3.55 2.94 -22.78
CA CYS A 93 -3.01 2.84 -24.13
C CYS A 93 -3.83 1.94 -25.07
N SER A 94 -4.49 0.88 -24.58
CA SER A 94 -5.38 0.06 -25.43
C SER A 94 -6.70 0.76 -25.75
N GLU A 95 -7.31 1.46 -24.80
CA GLU A 95 -8.52 2.26 -25.07
C GLU A 95 -8.20 3.36 -26.10
N PHE A 96 -7.06 4.00 -25.96
CA PHE A 96 -6.53 4.98 -26.92
C PHE A 96 -6.11 4.36 -28.27
N GLN A 97 -5.71 3.09 -28.31
CA GLN A 97 -5.44 2.35 -29.55
C GLN A 97 -6.75 2.10 -30.31
N ASP A 98 -7.79 1.63 -29.62
CA ASP A 98 -9.10 1.35 -30.21
C ASP A 98 -9.69 2.65 -30.80
N ASP A 99 -9.65 3.76 -30.05
CA ASP A 99 -10.04 5.10 -30.51
C ASP A 99 -9.20 5.55 -31.74
N GLY A 100 -7.88 5.34 -31.70
CA GLY A 100 -6.97 5.72 -32.78
C GLY A 100 -7.18 4.92 -34.08
N ILE A 101 -7.49 3.62 -33.95
CA ILE A 101 -7.85 2.74 -35.08
C ILE A 101 -9.21 3.16 -35.66
N GLU A 102 -10.21 3.49 -34.82
CA GLU A 102 -11.50 4.01 -35.28
C GLU A 102 -11.35 5.34 -36.05
N MET A 103 -10.46 6.24 -35.59
CA MET A 103 -10.19 7.52 -36.28
C MET A 103 -9.50 7.36 -37.64
N ILE A 104 -8.62 6.37 -37.80
CA ILE A 104 -7.83 6.15 -39.02
C ILE A 104 -8.57 5.26 -40.04
N GLY A 105 -9.31 4.26 -39.57
CA GLY A 105 -10.02 3.27 -40.39
C GLY A 105 -9.11 2.23 -41.06
N GLU A 106 -9.74 1.23 -41.70
CA GLU A 106 -9.11 -0.02 -42.18
C GLU A 106 -7.85 0.15 -43.07
N ASN A 107 -7.65 1.29 -43.71
CA ASN A 107 -6.55 1.52 -44.65
C ASN A 107 -5.23 2.04 -44.03
N GLY A 108 -5.19 2.31 -42.72
CA GLY A 108 -3.97 2.81 -42.03
C GLY A 108 -3.36 1.85 -41.01
N ASN A 109 -3.95 0.66 -40.82
CA ASN A 109 -3.67 -0.23 -39.68
C ASN A 109 -2.21 -0.69 -39.56
N GLU A 110 -1.54 -0.97 -40.69
CA GLU A 110 -0.19 -1.56 -40.71
C GLU A 110 0.85 -0.76 -39.92
N LYS A 111 0.75 0.58 -39.87
CA LYS A 111 1.68 1.43 -39.09
C LYS A 111 1.40 1.43 -37.59
N PHE A 112 0.16 1.18 -37.18
CA PHE A 112 -0.25 1.14 -35.78
C PHE A 112 0.05 -0.23 -35.16
N GLU A 113 -0.21 -1.31 -35.91
CA GLU A 113 0.15 -2.68 -35.51
C GLU A 113 1.66 -2.83 -35.28
N ASP A 114 2.49 -2.24 -36.15
CA ASP A 114 3.95 -2.30 -36.06
C ASP A 114 4.55 -1.54 -34.85
N ILE A 115 3.80 -0.59 -34.28
CA ILE A 115 4.11 0.09 -33.01
C ILE A 115 3.67 -0.80 -31.84
N PHE A 116 2.43 -1.32 -31.90
CA PHE A 116 1.84 -2.13 -30.83
C PHE A 116 2.49 -3.50 -30.64
N GLU A 117 2.98 -4.15 -31.70
CA GLU A 117 3.71 -5.43 -31.59
C GLU A 117 5.02 -5.23 -30.81
N LYS A 118 5.69 -4.09 -30.98
CA LYS A 118 6.90 -3.73 -30.20
C LYS A 118 6.56 -3.37 -28.75
N GLU A 119 5.46 -2.68 -28.52
CA GLU A 119 5.01 -2.31 -27.16
C GLU A 119 4.54 -3.51 -26.35
N THR A 120 3.77 -4.41 -26.96
CA THR A 120 3.35 -5.68 -26.34
C THR A 120 4.53 -6.62 -26.10
N GLU A 121 5.55 -6.64 -26.98
CA GLU A 121 6.79 -7.39 -26.72
C GLU A 121 7.58 -6.82 -25.52
N VAL A 122 7.65 -5.49 -25.38
CA VAL A 122 8.30 -4.82 -24.23
C VAL A 122 7.52 -5.09 -22.94
N VAL A 123 6.21 -4.87 -22.93
CA VAL A 123 5.35 -5.15 -21.76
C VAL A 123 5.42 -6.64 -21.39
N GLY A 124 5.41 -7.55 -22.37
CA GLY A 124 5.58 -8.99 -22.16
C GLY A 124 6.91 -9.37 -21.51
N LYS A 125 8.02 -8.73 -21.90
CA LYS A 125 9.33 -8.90 -21.25
C LYS A 125 9.31 -8.39 -19.80
N PHE A 126 8.68 -7.24 -19.54
CA PHE A 126 8.53 -6.71 -18.19
C PHE A 126 7.69 -7.61 -17.26
N VAL A 127 6.62 -8.23 -17.77
CA VAL A 127 5.76 -9.17 -17.02
C VAL A 127 6.44 -10.54 -16.80
N GLN A 128 7.34 -10.97 -17.70
CA GLN A 128 8.18 -12.16 -17.46
C GLN A 128 9.22 -11.95 -16.35
N GLU A 129 9.77 -10.74 -16.20
CA GLU A 129 10.73 -10.41 -15.13
C GLU A 129 10.10 -10.36 -13.74
N THR A 130 8.81 -9.99 -13.61
CA THR A 130 8.09 -9.91 -12.32
C THR A 130 7.52 -11.24 -11.83
N GLY A 131 7.72 -12.35 -12.55
CA GLY A 131 7.50 -13.71 -12.04
C GLY A 131 6.05 -14.19 -11.92
N GLU A 132 5.03 -13.32 -12.03
CA GLU A 132 3.60 -13.67 -11.92
C GLU A 132 3.19 -14.80 -12.89
N LEU A 133 3.68 -14.76 -14.14
CA LEU A 133 3.39 -15.77 -15.18
C LEU A 133 3.72 -17.22 -14.78
N LYS A 134 4.71 -17.44 -13.91
CA LYS A 134 5.12 -18.79 -13.48
C LYS A 134 4.15 -19.45 -12.48
N MET A 135 3.23 -18.69 -11.90
CA MET A 135 2.19 -19.21 -11.00
C MET A 135 0.87 -19.43 -11.76
N GLU A 136 0.52 -18.54 -12.69
CA GLU A 136 -0.72 -18.62 -13.46
C GLU A 136 -0.69 -19.80 -14.47
N GLU A 137 0.39 -19.93 -15.25
CA GLU A 137 0.60 -21.07 -16.17
C GLU A 137 0.63 -22.43 -15.42
N LYS A 138 1.05 -22.41 -14.15
CA LYS A 138 1.16 -23.58 -13.26
C LYS A 138 -0.17 -23.95 -12.60
N CYS A 139 -1.11 -23.01 -12.50
CA CYS A 139 -2.49 -23.27 -12.11
C CYS A 139 -3.33 -23.74 -13.32
N GLU A 140 -3.15 -23.14 -14.49
CA GLU A 140 -3.89 -23.51 -15.70
C GLU A 140 -3.52 -24.92 -16.20
N LYS A 141 -2.22 -25.30 -16.13
CA LYS A 141 -1.79 -26.69 -16.39
C LYS A 141 -2.43 -27.70 -15.43
N LYS A 142 -2.59 -27.35 -14.15
CA LYS A 142 -3.25 -28.21 -13.16
C LYS A 142 -4.75 -28.35 -13.41
N LEU A 143 -5.43 -27.29 -13.83
CA LEU A 143 -6.84 -27.34 -14.22
C LEU A 143 -7.05 -28.25 -15.44
N LYS A 144 -6.23 -28.10 -16.49
CA LYS A 144 -6.27 -28.97 -17.68
C LYS A 144 -5.90 -30.43 -17.37
N GLU A 145 -5.02 -30.67 -16.40
CA GLU A 145 -4.70 -32.01 -15.89
C GLU A 145 -5.87 -32.65 -15.12
N ILE A 146 -6.65 -31.85 -14.37
CA ILE A 146 -7.84 -32.31 -13.62
C ILE A 146 -8.99 -32.65 -14.58
N ASP A 147 -9.31 -31.80 -15.57
CA ASP A 147 -10.33 -32.11 -16.58
C ASP A 147 -9.95 -33.36 -17.40
N SER A 148 -8.68 -33.50 -17.77
CA SER A 148 -8.16 -34.69 -18.47
C SER A 148 -8.22 -35.98 -17.65
N ARG A 149 -8.42 -35.87 -16.33
CA ARG A 149 -8.59 -36.98 -15.38
C ARG A 149 -10.07 -37.33 -15.20
N MET A 150 -10.93 -36.33 -15.01
CA MET A 150 -12.38 -36.55 -14.89
C MET A 150 -12.99 -37.13 -16.18
N SER A 151 -12.49 -36.74 -17.36
CA SER A 151 -12.92 -37.33 -18.64
C SER A 151 -12.42 -38.77 -18.89
N ARG A 152 -11.67 -39.38 -17.97
CA ARG A 152 -11.06 -40.72 -18.16
C ARG A 152 -11.51 -41.77 -17.14
N GLU A 153 -12.40 -41.42 -16.21
CA GLU A 153 -12.94 -42.33 -15.18
C GLU A 153 -14.41 -42.74 -15.42
N VAL A 154 -14.97 -42.44 -16.60
CA VAL A 154 -16.38 -42.74 -16.95
C VAL A 154 -16.55 -43.91 -17.94
N ASP A 155 -15.53 -44.27 -18.73
CA ASP A 155 -15.68 -45.22 -19.86
C ASP A 155 -15.03 -46.61 -19.69
N GLU A 156 -14.44 -46.96 -18.54
CA GLU A 156 -13.80 -48.28 -18.31
C GLU A 156 -14.46 -49.11 -17.18
N LYS A 157 -15.79 -49.22 -17.19
CA LYS A 157 -16.55 -50.19 -16.35
C LYS A 157 -17.74 -50.84 -17.06
N GLU A 158 -17.54 -51.38 -18.27
CA GLU A 158 -18.49 -52.35 -18.85
C GLU A 158 -17.79 -53.27 -19.87
N SER A 159 -17.50 -54.53 -19.46
CA SER A 159 -17.35 -55.73 -20.31
C SER A 159 -16.57 -56.85 -19.57
N ASN A 160 -17.30 -57.71 -18.85
CA ASN A 160 -16.97 -59.13 -18.68
C ASN A 160 -18.07 -59.84 -17.89
N GLU A 161 -18.88 -60.68 -18.54
CA GLU A 161 -19.04 -62.11 -18.24
C GLU A 161 -20.09 -62.82 -19.13
N GLU A 162 -20.06 -64.16 -19.10
CA GLU A 162 -21.00 -65.15 -19.69
C GLU A 162 -20.86 -65.46 -21.21
N LYS A 163 -21.06 -66.70 -21.75
CA LYS A 163 -21.13 -68.13 -21.31
C LYS A 163 -20.89 -68.97 -22.62
N LYS A 164 -20.08 -70.04 -22.69
CA LYS A 164 -20.32 -71.50 -22.45
C LYS A 164 -21.40 -72.22 -23.30
N GLU A 165 -21.18 -73.54 -23.53
CA GLU A 165 -22.02 -74.58 -24.21
C GLU A 165 -21.85 -74.70 -25.76
N GLU A 166 -21.91 -75.86 -26.46
CA GLU A 166 -22.02 -77.30 -26.10
C GLU A 166 -21.68 -78.28 -27.29
N GLU A 167 -21.43 -79.57 -27.00
CA GLU A 167 -21.77 -80.83 -27.76
C GLU A 167 -21.51 -81.06 -29.30
N SER A 168 -21.53 -82.28 -29.90
CA SER A 168 -21.32 -83.69 -29.45
C SER A 168 -21.08 -84.69 -30.64
N THR A 169 -21.19 -85.99 -30.36
CA THR A 169 -20.58 -87.22 -30.93
C THR A 169 -21.20 -87.96 -32.15
N LYS A 170 -20.35 -88.80 -32.81
CA LYS A 170 -20.56 -90.20 -33.34
C LYS A 170 -21.65 -90.53 -34.39
N GLU A 171 -21.27 -91.32 -35.42
CA GLU A 171 -22.06 -92.50 -35.86
C GLU A 171 -21.14 -93.58 -36.50
N SER A 172 -21.66 -94.76 -36.93
CA SER A 172 -20.84 -95.96 -37.23
C SER A 172 -21.59 -97.17 -37.85
N ILE A 173 -20.83 -98.21 -38.26
CA ILE A 173 -21.20 -99.64 -38.52
C ILE A 173 -21.77 -100.02 -39.92
N VAL A 174 -21.47 -101.28 -40.35
CA VAL A 174 -22.21 -102.20 -41.30
C VAL A 174 -21.80 -102.14 -42.79
N LYS A 175 -21.61 -103.22 -43.59
CA LYS A 175 -21.32 -104.70 -43.48
C LYS A 175 -20.80 -105.14 -44.88
N GLU A 176 -19.85 -106.07 -45.06
CA GLU A 176 -19.94 -107.55 -44.95
C GLU A 176 -20.98 -108.19 -45.91
N ASP A 177 -20.60 -108.50 -47.17
CA ASP A 177 -21.53 -109.10 -48.15
C ASP A 177 -20.88 -109.89 -49.33
N GLU A 178 -19.83 -110.71 -49.09
CA GLU A 178 -19.20 -111.51 -50.17
C GLU A 178 -18.87 -112.99 -49.84
N VAL A 179 -19.13 -113.47 -48.62
CA VAL A 179 -18.74 -114.83 -48.19
C VAL A 179 -19.83 -115.89 -48.39
N GLU A 180 -21.12 -115.51 -48.44
CA GLU A 180 -22.23 -116.48 -48.58
C GLU A 180 -22.40 -117.02 -50.03
N LYS A 181 -21.73 -116.39 -51.01
CA LYS A 181 -21.86 -116.74 -52.44
C LYS A 181 -21.11 -118.01 -52.85
N LEU A 182 -20.21 -118.52 -52.02
CA LEU A 182 -19.41 -119.74 -52.30
C LEU A 182 -19.86 -120.98 -51.50
N ARG A 183 -21.00 -120.91 -50.80
CA ARG A 183 -21.55 -122.05 -50.03
C ARG A 183 -22.55 -122.91 -50.84
N ILE A 184 -22.98 -122.42 -52.00
CA ILE A 184 -24.06 -122.99 -52.81
C ILE A 184 -23.56 -124.04 -53.84
N GLU A 185 -22.27 -124.02 -54.21
CA GLU A 185 -21.70 -124.99 -55.18
C GLU A 185 -21.38 -126.38 -54.57
N MET A 186 -21.37 -126.51 -53.24
CA MET A 186 -21.06 -127.75 -52.51
C MET A 186 -22.28 -128.68 -52.29
N SER A 187 -23.30 -128.60 -53.17
CA SER A 187 -24.55 -129.37 -53.05
C SER A 187 -24.91 -130.21 -54.30
N SER A 188 -24.11 -130.17 -55.37
CA SER A 188 -24.48 -130.73 -56.69
C SER A 188 -23.89 -132.11 -57.02
N LEU A 189 -23.27 -132.83 -56.08
CA LEU A 189 -22.62 -134.13 -56.31
C LEU A 189 -22.93 -135.15 -55.19
N LYS A 190 -24.21 -135.38 -54.89
CA LYS A 190 -24.65 -136.38 -53.89
C LYS A 190 -25.91 -137.20 -54.28
N THR A 191 -26.23 -137.32 -55.56
CA THR A 191 -27.40 -138.08 -56.06
C THR A 191 -27.18 -138.65 -57.47
N GLU A 192 -26.41 -139.74 -57.57
CA GLU A 192 -26.34 -140.72 -58.69
C GLU A 192 -25.24 -141.75 -58.32
N MET A 193 -25.38 -143.08 -58.40
CA MET A 193 -26.45 -143.98 -58.86
C MET A 193 -26.59 -145.18 -57.90
N LYS A 194 -27.74 -145.86 -57.92
CA LYS A 194 -27.99 -147.16 -57.27
C LYS A 194 -28.55 -148.13 -58.32
N GLU A 195 -27.99 -149.35 -58.39
CA GLU A 195 -28.36 -150.46 -59.31
C GLU A 195 -28.10 -150.15 -60.81
N VAL A 196 -27.57 -151.05 -61.65
CA VAL A 196 -27.70 -152.52 -61.74
C VAL A 196 -26.39 -153.25 -62.14
N ALA A 197 -26.15 -154.40 -61.51
CA ALA A 197 -25.37 -155.60 -61.93
C ALA A 197 -23.84 -155.58 -62.24
N ASP A 198 -23.20 -156.59 -61.61
CA ASP A 198 -22.12 -157.46 -62.08
C ASP A 198 -20.61 -157.06 -62.02
N ALA A 199 -19.95 -157.74 -61.06
CA ALA A 199 -18.63 -158.36 -61.15
C ALA A 199 -17.37 -157.50 -61.35
N LYS A 200 -17.45 -156.17 -61.45
CA LYS A 200 -16.26 -155.29 -61.62
C LYS A 200 -15.92 -154.33 -60.47
N THR A 201 -16.67 -154.36 -59.37
CA THR A 201 -16.75 -153.24 -58.40
C THR A 201 -15.99 -153.41 -57.06
N ARG A 202 -14.99 -154.31 -56.95
CA ARG A 202 -14.13 -154.37 -55.74
C ARG A 202 -12.83 -153.55 -55.82
N LYS A 203 -12.23 -153.39 -57.01
CA LYS A 203 -11.01 -152.56 -57.17
C LYS A 203 -11.33 -151.06 -57.16
N GLU A 204 -12.38 -150.64 -57.86
CA GLU A 204 -12.76 -149.23 -57.98
C GLU A 204 -13.24 -148.63 -56.65
N VAL A 205 -13.93 -149.42 -55.80
CA VAL A 205 -14.32 -148.99 -54.44
C VAL A 205 -13.09 -148.83 -53.51
N GLN A 206 -12.05 -149.63 -53.68
CA GLN A 206 -10.79 -149.47 -52.93
C GLN A 206 -10.02 -148.23 -53.40
N ASP A 207 -10.00 -147.96 -54.71
CA ASP A 207 -9.34 -146.80 -55.30
C ASP A 207 -10.05 -145.49 -54.94
N LEU A 208 -11.39 -145.50 -54.90
CA LEU A 208 -12.20 -144.37 -54.42
C LEU A 208 -12.05 -144.15 -52.91
N ARG A 209 -11.91 -145.20 -52.09
CA ARG A 209 -11.58 -145.05 -50.66
C ARG A 209 -10.20 -144.42 -50.46
N MET A 210 -9.18 -144.85 -51.18
CA MET A 210 -7.86 -144.20 -51.09
C MET A 210 -7.89 -142.72 -51.53
N LYS A 211 -8.69 -142.39 -52.55
CA LYS A 211 -8.89 -140.98 -52.97
C LYS A 211 -9.69 -140.18 -51.94
N LEU A 212 -10.67 -140.80 -51.27
CA LEU A 212 -11.41 -140.17 -50.18
C LEU A 212 -10.47 -139.90 -48.99
N ASP A 213 -9.74 -140.89 -48.49
CA ASP A 213 -8.74 -140.75 -47.42
C ASP A 213 -7.66 -139.70 -47.76
N GLN A 214 -7.25 -139.61 -49.03
CA GLN A 214 -6.33 -138.56 -49.50
C GLN A 214 -6.97 -137.18 -49.52
N SER A 215 -8.25 -137.08 -49.91
CA SER A 215 -8.99 -135.82 -49.90
C SER A 215 -9.30 -135.34 -48.49
N GLU A 216 -9.65 -136.24 -47.57
CA GLU A 216 -9.90 -135.94 -46.16
C GLU A 216 -8.61 -135.43 -45.49
N ARG A 217 -7.48 -136.13 -45.65
CA ARG A 217 -6.17 -135.64 -45.19
C ARG A 217 -5.80 -134.29 -45.81
N LYS A 218 -6.09 -134.07 -47.10
CA LYS A 218 -5.79 -132.79 -47.77
C LYS A 218 -6.71 -131.66 -47.30
N ILE A 219 -7.96 -131.95 -46.94
CA ILE A 219 -8.88 -130.98 -46.33
C ILE A 219 -8.44 -130.67 -44.90
N GLU A 220 -8.04 -131.67 -44.12
CA GLU A 220 -7.51 -131.51 -42.76
C GLU A 220 -6.21 -130.68 -42.75
N GLU A 221 -5.28 -130.97 -43.66
CA GLU A 221 -4.05 -130.20 -43.90
C GLU A 221 -4.35 -128.74 -44.31
N LEU A 222 -5.29 -128.51 -45.24
CA LEU A 222 -5.69 -127.16 -45.67
C LEU A 222 -6.44 -126.39 -44.58
N THR A 223 -7.25 -127.07 -43.77
CA THR A 223 -7.95 -126.47 -42.62
C THR A 223 -6.94 -126.06 -41.56
N LYS A 224 -6.00 -126.95 -41.21
CA LYS A 224 -4.89 -126.65 -40.30
C LYS A 224 -4.02 -125.50 -40.80
N GLN A 225 -3.66 -125.46 -42.08
CA GLN A 225 -2.92 -124.33 -42.66
C GLN A 225 -3.72 -123.02 -42.65
N LYS A 226 -5.04 -123.08 -42.79
CA LYS A 226 -5.91 -121.89 -42.68
C LYS A 226 -5.97 -121.40 -41.23
N ASP A 227 -6.16 -122.31 -40.28
CA ASP A 227 -6.21 -121.98 -38.85
C ASP A 227 -4.86 -121.44 -38.35
N GLU A 228 -3.74 -122.04 -38.78
CA GLU A 228 -2.39 -121.52 -38.50
C GLU A 228 -2.18 -120.09 -39.04
N ARG A 229 -2.64 -119.79 -40.27
CA ARG A 229 -2.60 -118.41 -40.82
C ARG A 229 -3.48 -117.44 -40.04
N LEU A 230 -4.67 -117.87 -39.64
CA LEU A 230 -5.64 -117.03 -38.93
C LEU A 230 -5.18 -116.74 -37.50
N ILE A 231 -4.57 -117.74 -36.84
CA ILE A 231 -3.86 -117.58 -35.56
C ILE A 231 -2.69 -116.60 -35.70
N GLU A 232 -1.91 -116.66 -36.78
CA GLU A 232 -0.78 -115.75 -36.98
C GLU A 232 -1.24 -114.31 -37.29
N GLN A 233 -2.31 -114.14 -38.07
CA GLN A 233 -2.95 -112.84 -38.27
C GLN A 233 -3.46 -112.24 -36.96
N LEU A 234 -4.17 -113.01 -36.13
CA LEU A 234 -4.66 -112.55 -34.83
C LEU A 234 -3.51 -112.19 -33.88
N LYS A 235 -2.39 -112.93 -33.88
CA LYS A 235 -1.19 -112.56 -33.10
C LYS A 235 -0.62 -111.22 -33.55
N GLU A 236 -0.51 -110.98 -34.86
CA GLU A 236 0.05 -109.75 -35.39
C GLU A 236 -0.90 -108.56 -35.19
N GLU A 237 -2.21 -108.76 -35.29
CA GLU A 237 -3.21 -107.73 -34.96
C GLU A 237 -3.19 -107.37 -33.46
N ILE A 238 -3.10 -108.36 -32.56
CA ILE A 238 -2.88 -108.13 -31.13
C ILE A 238 -1.55 -107.39 -30.89
N ARG A 239 -0.49 -107.72 -31.63
CA ARG A 239 0.81 -107.05 -31.53
C ARG A 239 0.73 -105.59 -31.97
N ILE A 240 0.07 -105.30 -33.09
CA ILE A 240 -0.13 -103.95 -33.61
C ILE A 240 -0.96 -103.13 -32.64
N ASN A 241 -2.11 -103.64 -32.18
CA ASN A 241 -2.96 -102.95 -31.20
C ASN A 241 -2.20 -102.64 -29.90
N ASN A 242 -1.42 -103.58 -29.37
CA ASN A 242 -0.58 -103.34 -28.18
C ASN A 242 0.50 -102.26 -28.42
N LEU A 243 1.09 -102.20 -29.63
CA LEU A 243 2.07 -101.17 -29.99
C LEU A 243 1.42 -99.80 -30.20
N GLU A 244 0.21 -99.74 -30.74
CA GLU A 244 -0.57 -98.50 -30.87
C GLU A 244 -1.05 -97.99 -29.52
N GLU A 245 -1.51 -98.87 -28.62
CA GLU A 245 -1.86 -98.50 -27.24
C GLU A 245 -0.64 -97.98 -26.46
N LEU A 246 0.54 -98.59 -26.66
CA LEU A 246 1.80 -98.08 -26.09
C LEU A 246 2.13 -96.68 -26.65
N ARG A 247 2.07 -96.47 -27.97
CA ARG A 247 2.30 -95.16 -28.59
C ARG A 247 1.33 -94.09 -28.10
N ALA A 248 0.05 -94.44 -27.92
CA ALA A 248 -0.96 -93.54 -27.39
C ALA A 248 -0.67 -93.16 -25.93
N LYS A 249 -0.24 -94.11 -25.10
CA LYS A 249 0.21 -93.85 -23.73
C LYS A 249 1.47 -92.98 -23.69
N ASP A 250 2.46 -93.24 -24.54
CA ASP A 250 3.68 -92.43 -24.61
C ASP A 250 3.38 -90.98 -25.05
N ALA A 251 2.46 -90.78 -26.00
CA ALA A 251 2.01 -89.45 -26.42
C ALA A 251 1.29 -88.68 -25.28
N LEU A 252 0.40 -89.35 -24.54
CA LEU A 252 -0.25 -88.80 -23.35
C LEU A 252 0.75 -88.44 -22.24
N ILE A 253 1.78 -89.28 -22.04
CA ILE A 253 2.85 -89.04 -21.07
C ILE A 253 3.69 -87.81 -21.46
N GLU A 254 4.02 -87.61 -22.74
CA GLU A 254 4.72 -86.38 -23.16
C GLU A 254 3.84 -85.13 -23.10
N GLN A 255 2.53 -85.22 -23.41
CA GLN A 255 1.60 -84.11 -23.17
C GLN A 255 1.57 -83.69 -21.70
N LEU A 256 1.39 -84.65 -20.78
CA LEU A 256 1.40 -84.39 -19.34
C LEU A 256 2.75 -83.84 -18.84
N LYS A 257 3.87 -84.28 -19.41
CA LYS A 257 5.19 -83.69 -19.11
C LYS A 257 5.29 -82.24 -19.57
N GLU A 258 4.80 -81.91 -20.77
CA GLU A 258 4.88 -80.54 -21.28
C GLU A 258 3.91 -79.60 -20.54
N GLU A 259 2.70 -80.05 -20.19
CA GLU A 259 1.81 -79.31 -19.29
C GLU A 259 2.46 -79.06 -17.92
N ASN A 260 3.11 -80.06 -17.33
CA ASN A 260 3.80 -79.92 -16.05
C ASN A 260 5.01 -78.95 -16.16
N ARG A 261 5.79 -78.99 -17.26
CA ARG A 261 6.83 -77.98 -17.56
C ARG A 261 6.23 -76.59 -17.67
N ASN A 262 5.08 -76.43 -18.33
CA ASN A 262 4.43 -75.13 -18.51
C ASN A 262 3.83 -74.59 -17.19
N LEU A 263 3.24 -75.45 -16.36
CA LEU A 263 2.82 -75.10 -15.00
C LEU A 263 4.01 -74.65 -14.13
N GLN A 264 5.17 -75.33 -14.23
CA GLN A 264 6.39 -74.93 -13.52
C GLN A 264 6.93 -73.57 -14.01
N LYS A 265 6.96 -73.32 -15.33
CA LYS A 265 7.31 -72.00 -15.90
C LYS A 265 6.35 -70.92 -15.37
N ASN A 266 5.04 -71.14 -15.44
CA ASN A 266 4.03 -70.18 -14.99
C ASN A 266 4.12 -69.90 -13.49
N LEU A 267 4.36 -70.92 -12.66
CA LEU A 267 4.59 -70.76 -11.22
C LEU A 267 5.86 -69.95 -10.94
N THR A 268 6.95 -70.20 -11.68
CA THR A 268 8.21 -69.45 -11.54
C THR A 268 8.02 -67.97 -11.88
N VAL A 269 7.39 -67.67 -13.01
CA VAL A 269 7.04 -66.30 -13.44
C VAL A 269 6.11 -65.62 -12.43
N SER A 270 5.10 -66.33 -11.92
CA SER A 270 4.17 -65.80 -10.92
C SER A 270 4.87 -65.46 -9.59
N LEU A 271 5.78 -66.31 -9.12
CA LEU A 271 6.59 -66.06 -7.92
C LEU A 271 7.57 -64.90 -8.11
N GLU A 272 8.15 -64.74 -9.30
CA GLU A 272 9.05 -63.63 -9.62
C GLU A 272 8.29 -62.30 -9.72
N ASN A 273 7.14 -62.29 -10.41
CA ASN A 273 6.21 -61.16 -10.42
C ASN A 273 5.74 -60.77 -9.01
N SER A 274 5.43 -61.75 -8.15
CA SER A 274 5.04 -61.50 -6.76
C SER A 274 6.16 -60.87 -5.93
N LYS A 275 7.43 -61.22 -6.16
CA LYS A 275 8.59 -60.57 -5.51
C LYS A 275 8.76 -59.13 -5.99
N THR A 276 8.64 -58.90 -7.30
CA THR A 276 8.72 -57.55 -7.88
C THR A 276 7.58 -56.65 -7.39
N LEU A 277 6.37 -57.17 -7.27
CA LEU A 277 5.24 -56.45 -6.67
C LEU A 277 5.48 -56.16 -5.18
N GLY A 278 6.02 -57.12 -4.43
CA GLY A 278 6.41 -56.92 -3.03
C GLY A 278 7.39 -55.76 -2.86
N SER A 279 8.49 -55.75 -3.63
CA SER A 279 9.50 -54.68 -3.54
C SER A 279 8.97 -53.32 -4.01
N LEU A 280 8.05 -53.28 -4.98
CA LEU A 280 7.36 -52.05 -5.39
C LEU A 280 6.43 -51.50 -4.30
N VAL A 281 5.71 -52.37 -3.58
CA VAL A 281 4.85 -51.98 -2.45
C VAL A 281 5.69 -51.49 -1.27
N GLU A 282 6.81 -52.15 -0.96
CA GLU A 282 7.75 -51.71 0.09
C GLU A 282 8.38 -50.35 -0.23
N ASP A 283 8.85 -50.13 -1.46
CA ASP A 283 9.38 -48.83 -1.91
C ASP A 283 8.30 -47.74 -1.94
N GLY A 284 7.08 -48.08 -2.35
CA GLY A 284 5.92 -47.19 -2.31
C GLY A 284 5.59 -46.75 -0.88
N ASN A 285 5.48 -47.69 0.06
CA ASN A 285 5.20 -47.43 1.47
C ASN A 285 6.30 -46.58 2.12
N ARG A 286 7.58 -46.85 1.81
CA ARG A 286 8.70 -46.02 2.27
C ARG A 286 8.56 -44.57 1.79
N LYS A 287 8.32 -44.37 0.49
CA LYS A 287 8.14 -43.03 -0.11
C LYS A 287 6.90 -42.29 0.39
N ILE A 288 5.88 -43.01 0.86
CA ILE A 288 4.72 -42.42 1.54
C ILE A 288 5.15 -41.93 2.93
N GLY A 289 5.83 -42.76 3.73
CA GLY A 289 6.33 -42.37 5.06
C GLY A 289 7.28 -41.16 5.02
N GLU A 290 8.23 -41.14 4.07
CA GLU A 290 9.13 -39.99 3.84
C GLU A 290 8.37 -38.68 3.53
N LYS A 291 7.23 -38.78 2.81
CA LYS A 291 6.37 -37.62 2.51
C LYS A 291 5.52 -37.20 3.68
N GLU A 292 4.98 -38.14 4.45
CA GLU A 292 4.20 -37.85 5.67
C GLU A 292 5.06 -37.15 6.73
N GLU A 293 6.32 -37.58 6.89
CA GLU A 293 7.31 -36.90 7.74
C GLU A 293 7.63 -35.50 7.22
N MET A 294 7.90 -35.34 5.92
CA MET A 294 8.13 -34.03 5.30
C MET A 294 6.93 -33.07 5.44
N ILE A 295 5.70 -33.58 5.32
CA ILE A 295 4.47 -32.80 5.54
C ILE A 295 4.40 -32.33 6.99
N ARG A 296 4.63 -33.23 7.96
CA ARG A 296 4.63 -32.89 9.39
C ARG A 296 5.67 -31.83 9.74
N ASP A 297 6.87 -31.92 9.16
CA ASP A 297 7.94 -30.93 9.34
C ASP A 297 7.62 -29.56 8.72
N LEU A 298 6.84 -29.53 7.63
CA LEU A 298 6.36 -28.29 7.01
C LEU A 298 5.21 -27.68 7.80
N GLU A 299 4.29 -28.50 8.31
CA GLU A 299 3.21 -28.08 9.20
C GLU A 299 3.75 -27.49 10.51
N ASN A 300 4.72 -28.16 11.15
CA ASN A 300 5.38 -27.65 12.35
C ASN A 300 6.05 -26.29 12.11
N ARG A 301 6.89 -26.17 11.08
CA ARG A 301 7.54 -24.88 10.72
C ARG A 301 6.54 -23.78 10.41
N LYS A 302 5.43 -24.10 9.73
CA LYS A 302 4.36 -23.14 9.44
C LYS A 302 3.62 -22.72 10.70
N ASN A 303 3.39 -23.63 11.65
CA ASN A 303 2.76 -23.32 12.94
C ASN A 303 3.68 -22.44 13.81
N GLU A 304 4.99 -22.68 13.79
CA GLU A 304 5.99 -21.79 14.41
C GLU A 304 6.01 -20.40 13.77
N GLU A 305 5.96 -20.32 12.43
CA GLU A 305 5.88 -19.05 11.70
C GLU A 305 4.58 -18.27 12.01
N LEU A 306 3.45 -18.97 12.15
CA LEU A 306 2.17 -18.38 12.54
C LEU A 306 2.20 -17.89 14.00
N ALA A 307 2.74 -18.68 14.93
CA ALA A 307 2.89 -18.27 16.33
C ALA A 307 3.76 -17.01 16.47
N GLY A 308 4.89 -16.93 15.75
CA GLY A 308 5.73 -15.73 15.73
C GLY A 308 5.10 -14.52 15.02
N LYS A 309 4.10 -14.73 14.15
CA LYS A 309 3.26 -13.65 13.59
C LYS A 309 2.19 -13.19 14.58
N ASP A 310 1.56 -14.11 15.30
CA ASP A 310 0.57 -13.79 16.34
C ASP A 310 1.21 -13.06 17.53
N GLU A 311 2.45 -13.39 17.89
CA GLU A 311 3.24 -12.64 18.89
C GLU A 311 3.50 -11.21 18.42
N LYS A 312 3.96 -11.02 17.18
CA LYS A 312 4.12 -9.68 16.59
C LYS A 312 2.81 -8.90 16.54
N ILE A 313 1.69 -9.51 16.13
CA ILE A 313 0.40 -8.82 16.08
C ILE A 313 0.06 -8.21 17.46
N LYS A 314 0.29 -8.95 18.55
CA LYS A 314 0.11 -8.43 19.92
C LYS A 314 1.06 -7.29 20.28
N GLU A 315 2.34 -7.39 19.92
CA GLU A 315 3.30 -6.28 20.14
C GLU A 315 2.86 -4.99 19.42
N TRP A 316 2.30 -5.11 18.21
CA TRP A 316 1.79 -3.97 17.44
C TRP A 316 0.45 -3.45 17.97
N GLU A 317 -0.42 -4.32 18.48
CA GLU A 317 -1.65 -3.93 19.20
C GLU A 317 -1.32 -3.14 20.47
N GLU A 318 -0.41 -3.63 21.32
CA GLU A 318 0.06 -2.93 22.52
C GLU A 318 0.71 -1.58 22.20
N TRP A 319 1.52 -1.51 21.13
CA TRP A 319 2.12 -0.24 20.69
C TRP A 319 1.08 0.75 20.16
N SER A 320 0.06 0.26 19.46
CA SER A 320 -1.05 1.09 18.98
C SER A 320 -1.92 1.63 20.12
N GLU A 321 -2.14 0.84 21.18
CA GLU A 321 -2.87 1.29 22.38
C GLU A 321 -2.08 2.40 23.09
N GLN A 322 -0.79 2.19 23.38
CA GLN A 322 0.09 3.21 23.98
C GLN A 322 0.19 4.49 23.13
N ALA A 323 0.25 4.36 21.80
CA ALA A 323 0.25 5.52 20.91
C ALA A 323 -1.07 6.29 20.97
N THR A 324 -2.19 5.60 21.14
CA THR A 324 -3.53 6.22 21.26
C THR A 324 -3.66 6.97 22.57
N GLU A 325 -3.32 6.35 23.71
CA GLU A 325 -3.27 7.02 25.02
C GLU A 325 -2.40 8.29 24.97
N ARG A 326 -1.22 8.19 24.33
CA ARG A 326 -0.30 9.33 24.21
C ARG A 326 -0.83 10.45 23.30
N ILE A 327 -1.66 10.13 22.30
CA ILE A 327 -2.36 11.14 21.49
C ILE A 327 -3.40 11.86 22.35
N GLU A 328 -4.20 11.14 23.13
CA GLU A 328 -5.21 11.75 24.03
C GLU A 328 -4.57 12.69 25.06
N GLU A 329 -3.44 12.30 25.68
CA GLU A 329 -2.66 13.18 26.57
C GLU A 329 -2.19 14.47 25.86
N LEU A 330 -1.71 14.35 24.62
CA LEU A 330 -1.21 15.49 23.84
C LEU A 330 -2.35 16.40 23.37
N GLU A 331 -3.52 15.86 23.03
CA GLU A 331 -4.71 16.64 22.70
C GLU A 331 -5.25 17.40 23.90
N GLN A 332 -5.29 16.77 25.08
CA GLN A 332 -5.66 17.43 26.34
C GLN A 332 -4.67 18.54 26.70
N SER A 333 -3.36 18.28 26.64
CA SER A 333 -2.33 19.30 26.89
C SER A 333 -2.40 20.46 25.89
N LYS A 334 -2.64 20.17 24.61
CA LYS A 334 -2.85 21.19 23.57
C LYS A 334 -4.07 22.07 23.87
N LYS A 335 -5.16 21.48 24.36
CA LYS A 335 -6.37 22.21 24.76
C LYS A 335 -6.09 23.15 25.94
N GLU A 336 -5.42 22.66 26.98
CA GLU A 336 -5.01 23.48 28.13
C GLU A 336 -4.09 24.65 27.73
N LEU A 337 -3.16 24.43 26.81
CA LEU A 337 -2.30 25.49 26.26
C LEU A 337 -3.09 26.52 25.44
N ILE A 338 -4.10 26.11 24.66
CA ILE A 338 -4.98 27.03 23.93
C ILE A 338 -5.81 27.88 24.91
N GLU A 339 -6.36 27.27 25.96
CA GLU A 339 -7.10 27.99 27.01
C GLU A 339 -6.21 28.98 27.77
N ALA A 340 -4.95 28.61 28.06
CA ALA A 340 -3.97 29.51 28.67
C ALA A 340 -3.58 30.68 27.74
N ILE A 341 -3.41 30.45 26.43
CA ILE A 341 -3.13 31.50 25.45
C ILE A 341 -4.31 32.49 25.36
N ASP A 342 -5.55 32.02 25.29
CA ASP A 342 -6.74 32.88 25.27
C ASP A 342 -6.91 33.71 26.56
N GLN A 343 -6.54 33.15 27.72
CA GLN A 343 -6.47 33.92 28.98
C GLN A 343 -5.40 35.03 28.90
N CYS A 344 -4.18 34.71 28.48
CA CYS A 344 -3.11 35.69 28.28
C CYS A 344 -3.50 36.79 27.28
N GLU A 345 -4.13 36.45 26.15
CA GLU A 345 -4.64 37.44 25.18
C GLU A 345 -5.69 38.37 25.80
N LYS A 346 -6.59 37.85 26.64
CA LYS A 346 -7.60 38.66 27.34
C LYS A 346 -6.98 39.61 28.36
N GLU A 347 -5.93 39.17 29.07
CA GLU A 347 -5.18 40.01 29.99
C GLU A 347 -4.39 41.11 29.26
N ILE A 348 -3.71 40.78 28.15
CA ILE A 348 -3.02 41.78 27.32
C ILE A 348 -4.02 42.82 26.79
N ARG A 349 -5.13 42.39 26.18
CA ARG A 349 -6.19 43.30 25.70
C ARG A 349 -6.87 44.10 26.83
N LYS A 350 -6.70 43.72 28.09
CA LYS A 350 -7.17 44.49 29.25
C LYS A 350 -6.13 45.57 29.60
N TRP A 351 -4.87 45.19 29.78
CA TRP A 351 -3.75 46.10 30.01
C TRP A 351 -3.62 47.16 28.92
N GLU A 352 -3.75 46.80 27.64
CA GLU A 352 -3.71 47.75 26.51
C GLU A 352 -4.79 48.83 26.62
N ARG A 353 -6.01 48.46 27.06
CA ARG A 353 -7.10 49.42 27.27
C ARG A 353 -6.84 50.31 28.49
N GLU A 354 -6.44 49.71 29.62
CA GLU A 354 -6.17 50.46 30.85
C GLU A 354 -5.03 51.48 30.64
N CYS A 355 -3.92 51.08 30.00
CA CYS A 355 -2.84 52.02 29.65
C CYS A 355 -3.25 53.06 28.60
N SER A 356 -4.12 52.72 27.63
CA SER A 356 -4.65 53.68 26.64
C SER A 356 -5.55 54.73 27.29
N ASP A 357 -6.40 54.32 28.23
CA ASP A 357 -7.28 55.21 28.98
C ASP A 357 -6.47 56.13 29.91
N GLU A 358 -5.48 55.59 30.64
CA GLU A 358 -4.53 56.38 31.46
C GLU A 358 -3.75 57.41 30.62
N TRP A 359 -3.21 56.99 29.47
CA TRP A 359 -2.50 57.90 28.56
C TRP A 359 -3.41 59.03 28.05
N THR A 360 -4.65 58.69 27.69
CA THR A 360 -5.65 59.67 27.22
C THR A 360 -6.00 60.68 28.32
N GLN A 361 -6.20 60.21 29.56
CA GLN A 361 -6.42 61.11 30.71
C GLN A 361 -5.20 62.02 30.94
N ARG A 362 -3.98 61.49 30.89
CA ARG A 362 -2.77 62.28 31.11
C ARG A 362 -2.54 63.33 30.01
N VAL A 363 -2.86 63.00 28.76
CA VAL A 363 -2.83 63.98 27.65
C VAL A 363 -3.85 65.09 27.86
N LEU A 364 -5.08 64.78 28.30
CA LEU A 364 -6.10 65.79 28.61
C LEU A 364 -5.67 66.70 29.79
N GLU A 365 -5.07 66.12 30.84
CA GLU A 365 -4.58 66.88 31.99
C GLU A 365 -3.44 67.84 31.60
N ILE A 366 -2.43 67.34 30.86
CA ILE A 366 -1.33 68.17 30.33
C ILE A 366 -1.87 69.27 29.42
N THR A 367 -2.87 68.96 28.58
CA THR A 367 -3.52 69.97 27.72
C THR A 367 -4.21 71.05 28.55
N SER A 368 -4.92 70.68 29.62
CA SER A 368 -5.56 71.63 30.54
C SER A 368 -4.54 72.52 31.27
N GLN A 369 -3.46 71.93 31.79
CA GLN A 369 -2.36 72.67 32.43
C GLN A 369 -1.69 73.64 31.45
N TYR A 370 -1.52 73.27 30.18
CA TYR A 370 -0.96 74.15 29.15
C TYR A 370 -1.83 75.40 28.94
N HIS A 371 -3.16 75.24 28.83
CA HIS A 371 -4.08 76.37 28.70
C HIS A 371 -4.02 77.29 29.93
N GLN A 372 -3.97 76.73 31.15
CA GLN A 372 -3.81 77.52 32.38
C GLN A 372 -2.49 78.32 32.39
N ILE A 373 -1.40 77.76 31.89
CA ILE A 373 -0.11 78.45 31.73
C ILE A 373 -0.21 79.58 30.70
N GLU A 374 -0.94 79.38 29.59
CA GLU A 374 -1.17 80.43 28.60
C GLU A 374 -2.02 81.59 29.17
N ASP A 375 -3.08 81.29 29.92
CA ASP A 375 -3.92 82.29 30.60
C ASP A 375 -3.12 83.09 31.65
N LEU A 376 -2.33 82.41 32.48
CA LEU A 376 -1.44 83.06 33.46
C LEU A 376 -0.35 83.90 32.78
N ARG A 377 0.16 83.46 31.63
CA ARG A 377 1.12 84.24 30.85
C ARG A 377 0.46 85.48 30.23
N ALA A 378 -0.79 85.38 29.77
CA ALA A 378 -1.55 86.51 29.24
C ALA A 378 -1.86 87.54 30.35
N SER A 379 -2.27 87.10 31.53
CA SER A 379 -2.53 87.99 32.68
C SER A 379 -1.24 88.66 33.16
N PHE A 380 -0.12 87.94 33.26
CA PHE A 380 1.19 88.51 33.58
C PHE A 380 1.63 89.59 32.57
N ILE A 381 1.43 89.36 31.26
CA ILE A 381 1.72 90.37 30.23
C ILE A 381 0.82 91.62 30.38
N SER A 382 -0.43 91.47 30.84
CA SER A 382 -1.31 92.61 31.13
C SER A 382 -0.83 93.40 32.36
N LEU A 383 -0.55 92.69 33.46
CA LEU A 383 -0.03 93.26 34.71
C LEU A 383 1.30 93.99 34.50
N GLN A 384 2.22 93.42 33.70
CA GLN A 384 3.48 94.09 33.37
C GLN A 384 3.24 95.41 32.64
N LYS A 385 2.33 95.46 31.66
CA LYS A 385 1.99 96.71 30.95
C LYS A 385 1.36 97.76 31.87
N GLU A 386 0.53 97.34 32.83
CA GLU A 386 -0.04 98.24 33.83
C GLU A 386 1.03 98.78 34.78
N TYR A 387 1.97 97.92 35.21
CA TYR A 387 3.13 98.32 36.01
C TYR A 387 4.03 99.32 35.26
N ASP A 388 4.43 99.00 34.02
CA ASP A 388 5.27 99.87 33.18
C ASP A 388 4.60 101.24 32.99
N LYS A 389 3.27 101.26 32.72
CA LYS A 389 2.48 102.49 32.62
C LYS A 389 2.46 103.28 33.92
N ARG A 390 2.29 102.60 35.07
CA ARG A 390 2.29 103.23 36.40
C ARG A 390 3.66 103.80 36.75
N GLU A 391 4.74 103.15 36.32
CA GLU A 391 6.11 103.64 36.49
C GLU A 391 6.35 104.93 35.70
N GLU A 392 5.91 105.00 34.43
CA GLU A 392 5.97 106.22 33.63
C GLU A 392 5.08 107.34 34.18
N GLU A 393 3.88 107.04 34.67
CA GLU A 393 3.03 108.00 35.40
C GLU A 393 3.75 108.58 36.62
N MET A 394 4.40 107.74 37.44
CA MET A 394 5.18 108.19 38.60
C MET A 394 6.43 108.99 38.21
N LYS A 395 7.10 108.67 37.09
CA LYS A 395 8.23 109.47 36.58
C LYS A 395 7.77 110.86 36.17
N LEU A 396 6.63 110.96 35.48
CA LEU A 396 6.05 112.22 35.03
C LEU A 396 5.56 113.05 36.23
N GLU A 397 4.87 112.45 37.20
CA GLU A 397 4.47 113.12 38.44
C GLU A 397 5.69 113.64 39.24
N ARG A 398 6.76 112.84 39.36
CA ARG A 398 8.02 113.30 39.99
C ARG A 398 8.66 114.48 39.26
N ALA A 399 8.62 114.48 37.92
CA ALA A 399 9.12 115.60 37.12
C ALA A 399 8.29 116.87 37.34
N GLU A 400 6.95 116.76 37.36
CA GLU A 400 6.08 117.90 37.68
C GLU A 400 6.30 118.44 39.10
N TRP A 401 6.54 117.57 40.09
CA TRP A 401 6.85 118.01 41.46
C TRP A 401 8.21 118.68 41.56
N ALA A 402 9.24 118.18 40.86
CA ALA A 402 10.55 118.83 40.79
C ALA A 402 10.50 120.19 40.10
N GLU A 403 9.65 120.36 39.07
CA GLU A 403 9.39 121.66 38.44
C GLU A 403 8.72 122.64 39.41
N LYS A 404 7.65 122.22 40.11
CA LYS A 404 6.97 123.03 41.14
C LYS A 404 7.88 123.39 42.32
N GLU A 405 8.75 122.47 42.73
CA GLU A 405 9.77 122.72 43.77
C GLU A 405 10.78 123.77 43.30
N SER A 406 11.27 123.65 42.05
CA SER A 406 12.15 124.64 41.43
C SER A 406 11.49 126.02 41.31
N GLU A 407 10.21 126.11 40.94
CA GLU A 407 9.45 127.37 40.92
C GLU A 407 9.31 127.99 42.32
N LEU A 408 9.07 127.17 43.34
CA LEU A 408 8.96 127.63 44.73
C LEU A 408 10.31 128.12 45.28
N ILE A 409 11.41 127.42 44.98
CA ILE A 409 12.77 127.84 45.34
C ILE A 409 13.10 129.17 44.65
N GLN A 410 12.89 129.29 43.34
CA GLN A 410 13.12 130.55 42.63
C GLN A 410 12.30 131.71 43.25
N ARG A 411 11.04 131.45 43.58
CA ARG A 411 10.17 132.46 44.21
C ARG A 411 10.60 132.83 45.63
N MET A 412 11.20 131.89 46.37
CA MET A 412 11.84 132.17 47.66
C MET A 412 13.10 133.01 47.47
N GLU A 413 13.97 132.68 46.51
CA GLU A 413 15.17 133.46 46.18
C GLU A 413 14.82 134.89 45.75
N GLU A 414 13.80 135.07 44.90
CA GLU A 414 13.27 136.39 44.52
C GLU A 414 12.77 137.18 45.74
N MET A 415 12.10 136.52 46.68
CA MET A 415 11.62 137.14 47.93
C MET A 415 12.76 137.45 48.91
N GLU A 416 13.80 136.60 48.97
CA GLU A 416 15.00 136.86 49.76
C GLU A 416 15.81 138.03 49.18
N GLU A 417 15.93 138.15 47.86
CA GLU A 417 16.48 139.34 47.20
C GLU A 417 15.67 140.60 47.52
N GLU A 418 14.33 140.55 47.45
CA GLU A 418 13.48 141.68 47.80
C GLU A 418 13.62 142.08 49.27
N MET A 419 13.66 141.09 50.18
CA MET A 419 13.93 141.29 51.60
C MET A 419 15.34 141.83 51.86
N ALA A 420 16.34 141.43 51.07
CA ALA A 420 17.70 141.99 51.16
C ALA A 420 17.72 143.46 50.73
N ARG A 421 17.05 143.82 49.62
CA ARG A 421 16.89 145.23 49.17
C ARG A 421 16.14 146.07 50.20
N LEU A 422 15.15 145.50 50.90
CA LEU A 422 14.46 146.18 52.01
C LEU A 422 15.38 146.36 53.22
N ARG A 423 16.14 145.33 53.61
CA ARG A 423 17.15 145.41 54.70
C ARG A 423 18.28 146.40 54.41
N GLU A 424 18.59 146.68 53.14
CA GLU A 424 19.55 147.70 52.75
C GLU A 424 18.99 149.13 52.90
N LYS A 425 17.70 149.34 52.56
CA LYS A 425 17.04 150.66 52.68
C LYS A 425 16.71 151.07 54.11
N VAL A 426 16.25 150.13 54.95
CA VAL A 426 15.87 150.39 56.34
C VAL A 426 16.95 151.14 57.15
N PRO A 427 18.26 150.80 57.11
CA PRO A 427 19.30 151.55 57.80
C PRO A 427 19.67 152.90 57.16
N GLU A 428 19.29 153.17 55.90
CA GLU A 428 19.41 154.53 55.33
C GLU A 428 18.32 155.46 55.87
N GLU A 429 17.08 154.99 55.95
CA GLU A 429 15.96 155.74 56.56
C GLU A 429 16.20 155.97 58.07
N ASN A 430 16.58 154.92 58.81
CA ASN A 430 16.88 155.02 60.25
C ASN A 430 18.11 155.91 60.56
N LYS A 431 18.99 156.19 59.59
CA LYS A 431 20.11 157.11 59.78
C LYS A 431 19.67 158.57 59.76
N MET A 432 18.65 158.91 58.95
CA MET A 432 18.09 160.26 58.92
C MET A 432 17.19 160.55 60.15
N GLU A 433 16.60 159.51 60.75
CA GLU A 433 15.72 159.66 61.91
C GLU A 433 16.50 159.77 63.24
N LYS A 434 17.69 159.16 63.34
CA LYS A 434 18.51 159.19 64.57
C LYS A 434 19.26 160.49 64.87
N GLU A 435 19.43 161.39 63.90
CA GLU A 435 20.02 162.73 64.16
C GLU A 435 18.97 163.75 64.67
N GLY A 436 17.70 163.37 64.78
CA GLY A 436 16.61 164.26 65.21
C GLY A 436 16.13 164.11 66.66
N LEU A 437 16.65 163.15 67.44
CA LEU A 437 16.06 162.72 68.73
C LEU A 437 17.10 162.53 69.86
N GLU A 438 17.98 163.51 70.08
CA GLU A 438 18.81 163.62 71.30
C GLU A 438 18.32 164.71 72.29
N GLU A 439 17.14 165.31 72.05
CA GLU A 439 16.65 166.47 72.82
C GLU A 439 15.26 166.27 73.48
N GLU A 440 14.98 165.10 74.08
CA GLU A 440 13.93 164.99 75.11
C GLU A 440 14.12 163.81 76.11
N SER A 441 14.25 164.16 77.40
CA SER A 441 14.05 163.41 78.67
C SER A 441 13.89 161.87 78.65
N SER A 442 14.65 161.05 79.42
CA SER A 442 14.91 161.03 80.89
C SER A 442 13.70 160.67 81.78
N GLU A 443 13.97 159.88 82.85
CA GLU A 443 13.04 159.35 83.91
C GLU A 443 12.18 158.11 83.49
N GLU A 444 12.05 156.99 84.23
CA GLU A 444 12.57 156.54 85.55
C GLU A 444 12.62 154.96 85.68
N ILE A 445 13.68 154.41 86.32
CA ILE A 445 13.75 153.30 87.34
C ILE A 445 13.02 151.93 87.05
N LYS A 446 13.69 150.76 86.84
CA LYS A 446 14.40 149.79 87.78
C LYS A 446 13.50 149.10 88.84
N GLU A 447 13.62 147.84 89.29
CA GLU A 447 14.70 146.84 89.48
C GLU A 447 14.20 145.37 89.15
N GLU A 448 15.01 144.49 88.52
CA GLU A 448 15.73 143.28 89.06
C GLU A 448 14.87 142.05 89.50
N GLY A 449 15.23 140.78 89.21
CA GLY A 449 16.36 140.24 88.43
C GLY A 449 16.41 138.69 88.33
N ASP A 450 17.12 138.21 87.31
CA ASP A 450 17.95 136.98 87.14
C ASP A 450 17.48 135.55 87.51
N PHE A 451 17.55 134.61 86.55
CA PHE A 451 18.70 133.67 86.41
C PHE A 451 18.73 132.88 85.08
N GLU A 452 19.83 132.14 84.85
CA GLU A 452 20.32 131.66 83.55
C GLU A 452 19.79 130.30 83.03
N ALA A 453 19.62 130.23 81.69
CA ALA A 453 20.15 129.24 80.73
C ALA A 453 19.92 127.70 80.80
N VAL A 454 20.18 127.10 79.61
CA VAL A 454 20.49 125.69 79.29
C VAL A 454 19.34 124.75 78.86
N ASN A 455 19.13 124.74 77.53
CA ASN A 455 19.06 123.58 76.62
C ASN A 455 19.05 122.15 77.22
N ASP A 456 18.08 121.32 76.82
CA ASP A 456 18.33 120.04 76.09
C ASP A 456 17.06 119.19 75.89
N GLY A 457 17.09 118.35 74.85
CA GLY A 457 16.52 116.99 74.93
C GLY A 457 15.00 116.81 74.88
N MET A 458 14.36 117.24 73.79
CA MET A 458 12.96 116.85 73.50
C MET A 458 12.93 115.49 72.78
N GLU A 459 13.13 114.40 73.51
CA GLU A 459 12.76 113.05 73.03
C GLU A 459 11.27 112.83 73.29
N SER A 460 10.49 112.68 72.21
CA SER A 460 9.08 112.30 72.27
C SER A 460 8.91 110.85 71.86
N ASP A 461 8.22 110.09 72.70
CA ASP A 461 7.54 108.85 72.34
C ASP A 461 6.74 109.01 71.02
N ASP A 462 6.59 107.97 70.21
CA ASP A 462 5.48 107.02 70.44
C ASP A 462 5.41 105.86 69.41
N SER A 463 4.60 104.86 69.74
CA SER A 463 3.99 103.87 68.84
C SER A 463 4.85 102.75 68.21
N SER A 464 4.96 101.67 68.99
CA SER A 464 4.49 100.31 68.60
C SER A 464 4.91 99.70 67.25
N PHE A 465 5.75 98.66 67.32
CA PHE A 465 5.51 97.44 66.55
C PHE A 465 6.02 96.23 67.32
N ASP A 466 5.11 95.32 67.69
CA ASP A 466 5.49 94.05 68.31
C ASP A 466 4.47 92.95 67.95
N HIS A 467 4.99 91.74 67.75
CA HIS A 467 4.29 90.45 67.84
C HIS A 467 3.16 90.08 66.84
N LEU A 468 3.47 89.21 65.87
CA LEU A 468 3.21 87.73 65.90
C LEU A 468 2.78 87.10 64.55
N ASP A 469 3.51 86.03 64.23
CA ASP A 469 3.08 84.67 63.83
C ASP A 469 2.11 84.35 62.66
N ASP A 470 2.48 83.19 62.08
CA ASP A 470 1.64 82.08 61.62
C ASP A 470 1.03 82.03 60.19
N GLN A 471 1.59 81.05 59.45
CA GLN A 471 0.92 79.89 58.83
C GLN A 471 0.23 80.00 57.45
N ASP A 472 0.58 78.98 56.65
CA ASP A 472 -0.19 78.17 55.68
C ASP A 472 -0.98 78.89 54.56
N ASP A 473 -0.86 78.54 53.27
CA ASP A 473 -0.78 77.22 52.61
C ASP A 473 0.22 77.16 51.42
#